data_AF-A0A8T4NUT8-F1
#
_entry.id   AF-A0A8T4NUT8-F1
#
_cell.length_a   1.000
_cell.length_b   1.000
_cell.length_c   1.000
_cell.angle_alpha   90.00
_cell.angle_beta   90.00
_cell.angle_gamma   90.00
#
_symmetry.space_group_name_H-M   'P 1'
#
loop_
_entity.id
_entity.type
_entity.pdbx_description
1 polymer ?
#
loop_
_entity_poly.entity_id
_entity_poly.type
_entity_poly.pdbx_seq_one_letter_code
_entity_poly.pdbx_strand_id
1 'polypeptide(L)'
;MTAAKGDVDFFVWIPAFLIIIFVMIIFLLILFINFGKNTIFDGHEVTVVEYSQSVYLLESSFINLLHYSTTLNGKEEIILNHFTKSLDPLFDISNDEGKNFIEVFGLSGLEKPNHELRELWDREGFDENDWIVYLDARKKIQESDLITTLSKEISFFCLNKKNGFYLELPYGYVTADGLKEKYFYSDVIFDEGFHKPFVFSIIYREQAINILLYLRDSCISGGTDV
;
A
#
# COMPACT_ATOMS: atom_id res chain seq x y z
N MET A 1 73.57 -34.11 20.55
CA MET A 1 72.39 -34.43 19.73
C MET A 1 71.15 -34.09 20.54
N THR A 2 70.60 -32.91 20.33
CA THR A 2 69.35 -32.45 20.95
C THR A 2 68.44 -32.05 19.80
N ALA A 3 67.45 -32.89 19.53
CA ALA A 3 66.52 -32.74 18.43
C ALA A 3 65.62 -31.52 18.62
N ALA A 4 65.27 -30.91 17.49
CA ALA A 4 64.40 -29.75 17.33
C ALA A 4 63.11 -29.87 18.17
N LYS A 5 62.95 -28.95 19.13
CA LYS A 5 61.74 -28.81 19.93
C LYS A 5 60.89 -27.58 19.51
N GLY A 6 61.36 -26.80 18.53
CA GLY A 6 60.72 -25.55 18.09
C GLY A 6 59.92 -25.63 16.79
N ASP A 7 60.17 -26.62 15.92
CA ASP A 7 59.52 -26.68 14.59
C ASP A 7 58.22 -27.49 14.59
N VAL A 8 57.98 -28.32 15.60
CA VAL A 8 56.74 -29.10 15.72
C VAL A 8 55.57 -28.22 16.17
N ASP A 9 55.83 -27.17 16.95
CA ASP A 9 54.77 -26.28 17.43
C ASP A 9 54.23 -25.33 16.35
N PHE A 10 55.02 -24.95 15.33
CA PHE A 10 54.54 -24.02 14.30
C PHE A 10 53.58 -24.70 13.29
N PHE A 11 53.80 -25.98 12.98
CA PHE A 11 52.99 -26.72 12.00
C PHE A 11 51.74 -27.38 12.59
N VAL A 12 51.61 -27.47 13.92
CA VAL A 12 50.40 -28.00 14.59
C VAL A 12 49.30 -26.93 14.69
N TRP A 13 49.67 -25.65 14.78
CA TRP A 13 48.70 -24.58 14.94
C TRP A 13 47.92 -24.28 13.65
N ILE A 14 48.53 -24.44 12.47
CA ILE A 14 47.87 -24.22 11.17
C ILE A 14 46.67 -25.17 10.96
N PRO A 15 46.82 -26.51 11.09
CA PRO A 15 45.69 -27.42 10.98
C PRO A 15 44.68 -27.23 12.11
N ALA A 16 45.12 -26.88 13.33
CA ALA A 16 44.20 -26.55 14.42
C ALA A 16 43.35 -25.31 14.10
N PHE A 17 43.94 -24.26 13.51
CA PHE A 17 43.22 -23.06 13.09
C PHE A 17 42.23 -23.35 11.97
N LEU A 18 42.62 -24.19 11.00
CA LEU A 18 41.71 -24.63 9.93
C LEU A 18 40.53 -25.43 10.46
N ILE A 19 40.74 -26.30 11.46
CA ILE A 19 39.65 -27.02 12.12
C ILE A 19 38.71 -26.06 12.85
N ILE A 20 39.24 -25.06 13.56
CA ILE A 20 38.42 -24.06 14.25
C ILE A 20 37.57 -23.25 13.27
N ILE A 21 38.17 -22.78 12.16
CA ILE A 21 37.45 -22.05 11.11
C ILE A 21 36.36 -22.94 10.50
N PHE A 22 36.68 -24.21 10.21
CA PHE A 22 35.72 -25.15 9.65
C PHE A 22 34.53 -25.43 10.59
N VAL A 23 34.81 -25.61 11.89
CA VAL A 23 33.77 -25.76 12.91
C VAL A 23 32.93 -24.49 13.04
N MET A 24 33.53 -23.30 12.97
CA MET A 24 32.78 -22.04 12.95
C MET A 24 31.89 -21.91 11.71
N ILE A 25 32.37 -22.28 10.53
CA ILE A 25 31.57 -22.24 9.29
C ILE A 25 30.39 -23.22 9.39
N ILE A 26 30.61 -24.45 9.88
CA ILE A 26 29.54 -25.42 10.11
C ILE A 26 28.55 -24.90 11.14
N PHE A 27 29.03 -24.31 12.24
CA PHE A 27 28.17 -23.76 13.28
C PHE A 27 27.33 -22.59 12.77
N LEU A 28 27.91 -21.70 11.95
CA LEU A 28 27.18 -20.63 11.27
C LEU A 28 26.17 -21.17 10.26
N LEU A 29 26.49 -22.25 9.53
CA LEU A 29 25.56 -22.93 8.63
C LEU A 29 24.40 -23.57 9.40
N ILE A 30 24.67 -24.24 10.51
CA ILE A 30 23.65 -24.84 11.38
C ILE A 30 22.79 -23.73 12.01
N LEU A 31 23.39 -22.62 12.46
CA LEU A 31 22.65 -21.45 12.91
C LEU A 31 21.78 -20.88 11.79
N PHE A 32 22.29 -20.74 10.56
CA PHE A 32 21.50 -20.22 9.44
C PHE A 32 20.35 -21.16 9.06
N ILE A 33 20.55 -22.47 9.13
CA ILE A 33 19.51 -23.48 8.87
C ILE A 33 18.49 -23.52 10.01
N ASN A 34 18.91 -23.45 11.27
CA ASN A 34 18.02 -23.53 12.43
C ASN A 34 17.32 -22.20 12.72
N PHE A 35 18.01 -21.06 12.68
CA PHE A 35 17.37 -19.75 12.75
C PHE A 35 16.57 -19.45 11.50
N GLY A 36 17.05 -19.80 10.29
CA GLY A 36 16.27 -19.66 9.07
C GLY A 36 15.02 -20.54 9.06
N LYS A 37 15.07 -21.74 9.66
CA LYS A 37 13.86 -22.53 9.89
C LYS A 37 12.98 -21.92 10.98
N ASN A 38 13.51 -21.45 12.09
CA ASN A 38 12.68 -20.94 13.18
C ASN A 38 12.10 -19.55 12.91
N THR A 39 12.72 -18.69 12.08
CA THR A 39 12.07 -17.45 11.62
C THR A 39 11.08 -17.66 10.46
N ILE A 40 11.12 -18.82 9.78
CA ILE A 40 10.17 -19.16 8.70
C ILE A 40 9.07 -20.12 9.19
N PHE A 41 9.27 -20.87 10.28
CA PHE A 41 8.36 -21.94 10.72
C PHE A 41 7.97 -21.91 12.21
N ASP A 42 8.28 -20.85 12.97
CA ASP A 42 7.57 -20.61 14.24
C ASP A 42 6.21 -19.94 13.95
N GLY A 43 5.18 -20.78 13.82
CA GLY A 43 3.89 -20.46 14.45
C GLY A 43 2.77 -19.85 13.61
N HIS A 44 2.92 -19.70 12.30
CA HIS A 44 1.77 -19.62 11.42
C HIS A 44 1.88 -20.75 10.41
N GLU A 45 0.89 -21.64 10.38
CA GLU A 45 0.55 -22.34 9.15
C GLU A 45 0.63 -21.30 8.03
N VAL A 46 1.67 -21.37 7.21
CA VAL A 46 1.60 -20.81 5.88
C VAL A 46 0.63 -21.75 5.18
N THR A 47 -0.66 -21.49 5.41
CA THR A 47 -1.64 -21.68 4.37
C THR A 47 -1.04 -20.93 3.19
N VAL A 48 -0.40 -21.69 2.29
CA VAL A 48 -0.35 -21.30 0.90
C VAL A 48 -1.83 -21.19 0.57
N VAL A 49 -2.38 -19.98 0.73
CA VAL A 49 -3.72 -19.66 0.28
C VAL A 49 -3.60 -19.87 -1.21
N GLU A 50 -4.04 -21.05 -1.64
CA GLU A 50 -4.19 -21.40 -3.04
C GLU A 50 -5.24 -20.40 -3.54
N TYR A 51 -4.77 -19.24 -4.00
CA TYR A 51 -5.65 -18.23 -4.54
C TYR A 51 -6.38 -18.89 -5.69
N SER A 52 -7.70 -18.99 -5.58
CA SER A 52 -8.50 -19.51 -6.68
C SER A 52 -8.17 -18.68 -7.92
N GLN A 53 -8.14 -19.33 -9.08
CA GLN A 53 -7.85 -18.66 -10.36
C GLN A 53 -8.72 -17.40 -10.56
N SER A 54 -9.93 -17.36 -9.97
CA SER A 54 -10.79 -16.18 -9.94
C SER A 54 -10.20 -14.97 -9.20
N VAL A 55 -9.54 -15.17 -8.05
CA VAL A 55 -8.95 -14.08 -7.27
C VAL A 55 -7.78 -13.44 -8.02
N TYR A 56 -6.92 -14.27 -8.62
CA TYR A 56 -5.80 -13.77 -9.45
C TYR A 56 -6.29 -12.97 -10.67
N LEU A 57 -7.37 -13.44 -11.33
CA LEU A 57 -7.95 -12.71 -12.45
C LEU A 57 -8.54 -11.36 -12.02
N LEU A 58 -9.18 -11.29 -10.84
CA LEU A 58 -9.71 -10.05 -10.29
C LEU A 58 -8.60 -9.07 -9.92
N GLU A 59 -7.53 -9.54 -9.30
CA GLU A 59 -6.34 -8.74 -8.99
C GLU A 59 -5.71 -8.16 -10.26
N SER A 60 -5.49 -9.01 -11.28
CA SER A 60 -4.97 -8.55 -12.57
C SER A 60 -5.91 -7.56 -13.26
N SER A 61 -7.22 -7.77 -13.17
CA SER A 61 -8.22 -6.87 -13.75
C SER A 61 -8.23 -5.52 -13.06
N PHE A 62 -8.07 -5.50 -11.74
CA PHE A 62 -7.93 -4.28 -10.95
C PHE A 62 -6.66 -3.50 -11.31
N ILE A 63 -5.51 -4.18 -11.41
CA ILE A 63 -4.26 -3.53 -11.84
C ILE A 63 -4.40 -2.97 -13.25
N ASN A 64 -5.02 -3.72 -14.17
CA ASN A 64 -5.26 -3.26 -15.53
C ASN A 64 -6.20 -2.05 -15.59
N LEU A 65 -7.22 -1.99 -14.73
CA LEU A 65 -8.11 -0.83 -14.61
C LEU A 65 -7.31 0.44 -14.26
N LEU A 66 -6.35 0.36 -13.34
CA LEU A 66 -5.54 1.55 -12.98
C LEU A 66 -4.67 2.03 -14.16
N HIS A 67 -4.23 1.13 -15.03
CA HIS A 67 -3.45 1.46 -16.23
C HIS A 67 -4.30 1.74 -17.47
N TYR A 68 -5.63 1.67 -17.35
CA TYR A 68 -6.54 1.88 -18.46
C TYR A 68 -6.57 3.35 -18.90
N SER A 69 -6.51 3.56 -20.22
CA SER A 69 -6.66 4.87 -20.85
C SER A 69 -8.15 5.14 -21.09
N THR A 70 -8.65 6.27 -20.59
CA THR A 70 -10.05 6.66 -20.76
C THR A 70 -10.17 8.17 -21.00
N THR A 71 -11.31 8.61 -21.52
CA THR A 71 -11.57 10.04 -21.72
C THR A 71 -12.09 10.64 -20.43
N LEU A 72 -11.30 11.48 -19.78
CA LEU A 72 -11.66 12.24 -18.58
C LEU A 72 -11.69 13.73 -18.94
N ASN A 73 -12.80 14.43 -18.68
CA ASN A 73 -12.94 15.86 -19.01
C ASN A 73 -12.58 16.20 -20.48
N GLY A 74 -12.90 15.31 -21.41
CA GLY A 74 -12.63 15.48 -22.84
C GLY A 74 -11.18 15.24 -23.28
N LYS A 75 -10.31 14.72 -22.40
CA LYS A 75 -8.93 14.33 -22.72
C LYS A 75 -8.71 12.85 -22.44
N GLU A 76 -7.95 12.19 -23.32
CA GLU A 76 -7.51 10.82 -23.09
C GLU A 76 -6.40 10.80 -22.03
N GLU A 77 -6.66 10.13 -20.90
CA GLU A 77 -5.73 10.03 -19.78
C GLU A 77 -5.79 8.64 -19.13
N ILE A 78 -4.64 8.21 -18.59
CA ILE A 78 -4.55 6.98 -17.79
C ILE A 78 -5.12 7.26 -16.40
N ILE A 79 -6.00 6.38 -15.91
CA ILE A 79 -6.67 6.50 -14.60
C ILE A 79 -5.66 6.77 -13.48
N LEU A 80 -4.60 5.95 -13.39
CA LEU A 80 -3.56 6.12 -12.38
C LEU A 80 -2.89 7.49 -12.45
N ASN A 81 -2.56 7.97 -13.66
CA ASN A 81 -1.91 9.26 -13.84
C ASN A 81 -2.82 10.42 -13.46
N HIS A 82 -4.10 10.35 -13.81
CA HIS A 82 -5.08 11.37 -13.44
C HIS A 82 -5.22 11.44 -11.92
N PHE A 83 -5.36 10.27 -11.29
CA PHE A 83 -5.42 10.15 -9.84
C PHE A 83 -4.14 10.67 -9.16
N THR A 84 -2.94 10.29 -9.60
CA THR A 84 -1.70 10.77 -8.95
C THR A 84 -1.50 12.27 -9.13
N LYS A 85 -1.78 12.82 -10.31
CA LYS A 85 -1.69 14.27 -10.56
C LYS A 85 -2.67 15.08 -9.73
N SER A 86 -3.81 14.49 -9.38
CA SER A 86 -4.77 15.15 -8.51
C SER A 86 -4.22 15.43 -7.10
N LEU A 87 -3.16 14.72 -6.69
CA LEU A 87 -2.44 14.94 -5.44
C LEU A 87 -1.35 16.02 -5.54
N ASP A 88 -0.99 16.49 -6.75
CA ASP A 88 0.09 17.46 -6.97
C ASP A 88 -0.01 18.70 -6.06
N PRO A 89 -1.19 19.31 -5.85
CA PRO A 89 -1.32 20.44 -4.93
C PRO A 89 -0.79 20.17 -3.52
N LEU A 90 -0.88 18.93 -3.02
CA LEU A 90 -0.39 18.56 -1.68
C LEU A 90 1.14 18.52 -1.60
N PHE A 91 1.82 18.29 -2.72
CA PHE A 91 3.28 18.31 -2.77
C PHE A 91 3.84 19.70 -3.07
N ASP A 92 3.01 20.61 -3.59
CA ASP A 92 3.44 21.93 -4.04
C ASP A 92 3.11 23.03 -3.02
N ILE A 93 1.99 22.91 -2.31
CA ILE A 93 1.65 23.78 -1.17
C ILE A 93 2.72 23.63 -0.09
N SER A 94 3.29 24.75 0.37
CA SER A 94 4.38 24.79 1.34
C SER A 94 4.08 25.75 2.48
N ASN A 95 4.50 25.40 3.70
CA ASN A 95 4.39 26.28 4.85
C ASN A 95 5.53 27.32 4.92
N ASP A 96 5.50 28.17 5.94
CA ASP A 96 6.54 29.16 6.23
C ASP A 96 7.97 28.55 6.41
N GLU A 97 8.06 27.26 6.75
CA GLU A 97 9.34 26.53 6.84
C GLU A 97 9.79 25.92 5.50
N GLY A 98 9.00 26.08 4.43
CA GLY A 98 9.26 25.51 3.11
C GLY A 98 8.96 24.01 3.02
N LYS A 99 8.23 23.44 3.98
CA LYS A 99 7.80 22.03 3.96
C LYS A 99 6.43 21.90 3.35
N ASN A 100 6.22 20.87 2.53
CA ASN A 100 4.92 20.64 1.90
C ASN A 100 3.93 19.88 2.79
N PHE A 101 2.66 19.83 2.38
CA PHE A 101 1.60 19.14 3.13
C PHE A 101 1.95 17.69 3.45
N ILE A 102 2.52 16.96 2.49
CA ILE A 102 2.85 15.54 2.66
C ILE A 102 4.02 15.35 3.64
N GLU A 103 4.99 16.25 3.66
CA GLU A 103 6.09 16.22 4.63
C GLU A 103 5.63 16.51 6.06
N VAL A 104 4.64 17.39 6.22
CA VAL A 104 4.13 17.80 7.55
C VAL A 104 3.09 16.81 8.08
N PHE A 105 2.10 16.45 7.27
CA PHE A 105 0.93 15.67 7.72
C PHE A 105 0.90 14.22 7.20
N GLY A 106 1.70 13.92 6.17
CA GLY A 106 1.57 12.68 5.41
C GLY A 106 0.24 12.58 4.66
N LEU A 107 0.04 11.47 3.95
CA LEU A 107 -1.25 11.15 3.31
C LEU A 107 -2.37 10.98 4.35
N SER A 108 -2.05 10.58 5.58
CA SER A 108 -2.98 10.48 6.70
C SER A 108 -3.64 11.81 7.07
N GLY A 109 -3.03 12.95 6.71
CA GLY A 109 -3.66 14.26 6.89
C GLY A 109 -5.01 14.38 6.18
N LEU A 110 -5.18 13.69 5.05
CA LEU A 110 -6.42 13.70 4.25
C LEU A 110 -7.60 12.99 4.94
N GLU A 111 -7.31 12.15 5.92
CA GLU A 111 -8.33 11.38 6.65
C GLU A 111 -9.01 12.21 7.74
N LYS A 112 -8.41 13.35 8.11
CA LYS A 112 -8.91 14.22 9.17
C LYS A 112 -10.13 15.03 8.71
N PRO A 113 -11.09 15.29 9.61
CA PRO A 113 -12.15 16.27 9.37
C PRO A 113 -11.56 17.64 9.01
N ASN A 114 -12.21 18.37 8.09
CA ASN A 114 -11.68 19.65 7.59
C ASN A 114 -11.44 20.69 8.68
N HIS A 115 -12.27 20.72 9.73
CA HIS A 115 -12.10 21.66 10.84
C HIS A 115 -10.84 21.33 11.67
N GLU A 116 -10.60 20.06 11.97
CA GLU A 116 -9.38 19.63 12.68
C GLU A 116 -8.13 19.85 11.82
N LEU A 117 -8.20 19.51 10.53
CA LEU A 117 -7.10 19.72 9.61
C LEU A 117 -6.79 21.22 9.48
N ARG A 118 -7.81 22.07 9.48
CA ARG A 118 -7.62 23.52 9.40
C ARG A 118 -6.90 24.09 10.61
N GLU A 119 -7.25 23.66 11.82
CA GLU A 119 -6.55 24.11 13.03
C GLU A 119 -5.07 23.69 13.03
N LEU A 120 -4.77 22.51 12.49
CA LEU A 120 -3.39 22.05 12.31
C LEU A 120 -2.68 22.84 11.20
N TRP A 121 -3.36 23.10 10.09
CA TRP A 121 -2.86 23.89 8.96
C TRP A 121 -2.36 25.27 9.39
N ASP A 122 -3.19 25.99 10.15
CA ASP A 122 -2.86 27.32 10.67
C ASP A 122 -1.70 27.26 11.67
N ARG A 123 -1.63 26.18 12.48
CA ARG A 123 -0.56 25.98 13.47
C ARG A 123 0.79 25.71 12.82
N GLU A 124 0.80 24.97 11.73
CA GLU A 124 2.02 24.60 11.00
C GLU A 124 2.48 25.70 10.03
N GLY A 125 1.78 26.85 9.99
CA GLY A 125 2.21 28.04 9.24
C GLY A 125 1.93 27.96 7.74
N PHE A 126 0.84 27.31 7.32
CA PHE A 126 0.41 27.34 5.93
C PHE A 126 -0.56 28.51 5.67
N ASP A 127 -0.52 29.07 4.44
CA ASP A 127 -1.34 30.23 4.06
C ASP A 127 -2.82 29.86 3.81
N GLU A 128 -3.70 30.85 3.98
CA GLU A 128 -5.13 30.75 3.65
C GLU A 128 -5.38 30.43 2.18
N ASN A 129 -4.61 31.03 1.26
CA ASN A 129 -4.75 30.79 -0.17
C ASN A 129 -4.43 29.33 -0.51
N ASP A 130 -3.46 28.73 0.17
CA ASP A 130 -3.12 27.33 -0.03
C ASP A 130 -4.22 26.41 0.52
N TRP A 131 -4.91 26.81 1.59
CA TRP A 131 -6.10 26.11 2.06
C TRP A 131 -7.20 26.07 0.99
N ILE A 132 -7.40 27.17 0.26
CA ILE A 132 -8.35 27.23 -0.86
C ILE A 132 -7.92 26.28 -1.99
N VAL A 133 -6.61 26.24 -2.31
CA VAL A 133 -6.06 25.32 -3.32
C VAL A 133 -6.28 23.85 -2.90
N TYR A 134 -6.06 23.52 -1.62
CA TYR A 134 -6.34 22.20 -1.06
C TYR A 134 -7.82 21.81 -1.23
N LEU A 135 -8.74 22.71 -0.84
CA LEU A 135 -10.18 22.46 -0.95
C LEU A 135 -10.63 22.29 -2.41
N ASP A 136 -10.10 23.11 -3.31
CA ASP A 136 -10.39 23.01 -4.75
C ASP A 136 -9.90 21.69 -5.34
N ALA A 137 -8.69 21.25 -4.98
CA ALA A 137 -8.15 19.96 -5.41
C ALA A 137 -9.05 18.80 -4.97
N ARG A 138 -9.47 18.80 -3.69
CA ARG A 138 -10.38 17.78 -3.14
C ARG A 138 -11.73 17.79 -3.84
N LYS A 139 -12.31 18.97 -4.06
CA LYS A 139 -13.59 19.12 -4.76
C LYS A 139 -13.52 18.63 -6.19
N LYS A 140 -12.46 18.99 -6.93
CA LYS A 140 -12.24 18.53 -8.31
C LYS A 140 -12.24 17.02 -8.43
N ILE A 141 -11.62 16.31 -7.47
CA ILE A 141 -11.65 14.85 -7.46
C ILE A 141 -13.05 14.34 -7.16
N GLN A 142 -13.71 14.85 -6.13
CA GLN A 142 -15.07 14.47 -5.77
C GLN A 142 -16.05 14.60 -6.95
N GLU A 143 -15.90 15.65 -7.75
CA GLU A 143 -16.75 15.96 -8.90
C GLU A 143 -16.22 15.40 -10.23
N SER A 144 -15.08 14.70 -10.23
CA SER A 144 -14.45 14.24 -11.47
C SER A 144 -15.14 13.04 -12.10
N ASP A 145 -15.06 12.97 -13.43
CA ASP A 145 -15.41 11.78 -14.22
C ASP A 145 -14.60 10.53 -13.79
N LEU A 146 -13.43 10.72 -13.15
CA LEU A 146 -12.60 9.64 -12.62
C LEU A 146 -13.37 8.82 -11.59
N ILE A 147 -14.01 9.45 -10.61
CA ILE A 147 -14.75 8.75 -9.54
C ILE A 147 -15.93 7.98 -10.13
N THR A 148 -16.66 8.58 -11.06
CA THR A 148 -17.77 7.94 -11.77
C THR A 148 -17.29 6.74 -12.58
N THR A 149 -16.16 6.87 -13.27
CA THR A 149 -15.57 5.80 -14.07
C THR A 149 -15.09 4.65 -13.19
N LEU A 150 -14.31 4.93 -12.14
CA LEU A 150 -13.84 3.93 -11.18
C LEU A 150 -15.01 3.18 -10.53
N SER A 151 -16.02 3.91 -10.07
CA SER A 151 -17.22 3.33 -9.46
C SER A 151 -17.93 2.38 -10.42
N LYS A 152 -18.11 2.77 -11.68
CA LYS A 152 -18.76 1.96 -12.71
C LYS A 152 -17.94 0.71 -13.07
N GLU A 153 -16.65 0.88 -13.35
CA GLU A 153 -15.79 -0.24 -13.76
C GLU A 153 -15.63 -1.27 -12.64
N ILE A 154 -15.49 -0.84 -11.39
CA ILE A 154 -15.39 -1.77 -10.25
C ILE A 154 -16.75 -2.41 -9.93
N SER A 155 -17.86 -1.70 -10.14
CA SER A 155 -19.20 -2.29 -10.01
C SER A 155 -19.38 -3.51 -10.92
N PHE A 156 -18.76 -3.50 -12.11
CA PHE A 156 -18.78 -4.67 -12.99
C PHE A 156 -18.07 -5.89 -12.40
N PHE A 157 -16.99 -5.71 -11.63
CA PHE A 157 -16.33 -6.81 -10.92
C PHE A 157 -17.26 -7.49 -9.90
N CYS A 158 -18.27 -6.78 -9.40
CA CYS A 158 -19.27 -7.35 -8.49
C CYS A 158 -20.69 -7.43 -9.10
N LEU A 159 -20.80 -7.64 -10.41
CA LEU A 159 -22.09 -7.83 -11.11
C LEU A 159 -23.12 -6.72 -10.79
N ASN A 160 -22.67 -5.49 -10.59
CA ASN A 160 -23.47 -4.32 -10.23
C ASN A 160 -24.18 -4.39 -8.86
N LYS A 161 -23.71 -5.22 -7.91
CA LYS A 161 -24.16 -5.13 -6.52
C LYS A 161 -23.63 -3.83 -5.89
N LYS A 162 -24.55 -2.89 -5.58
CA LYS A 162 -24.21 -1.54 -5.07
C LYS A 162 -23.30 -1.52 -3.84
N ASN A 163 -23.42 -2.50 -2.95
CA ASN A 163 -22.62 -2.60 -1.70
C ASN A 163 -21.54 -3.68 -1.77
N GLY A 164 -21.16 -4.09 -2.99
CA GLY A 164 -20.24 -5.20 -3.23
C GLY A 164 -18.76 -4.82 -3.11
N PHE A 165 -18.44 -3.53 -3.17
CA PHE A 165 -17.04 -3.07 -3.14
C PHE A 165 -16.88 -1.72 -2.44
N TYR A 166 -15.66 -1.45 -2.04
CA TYR A 166 -15.15 -0.11 -1.80
C TYR A 166 -13.70 -0.04 -2.26
N LEU A 167 -13.33 1.05 -2.91
CA LEU A 167 -11.96 1.35 -3.31
C LEU A 167 -11.43 2.46 -2.41
N GLU A 168 -10.43 2.15 -1.61
CA GLU A 168 -9.75 3.12 -0.77
C GLU A 168 -8.70 3.88 -1.58
N LEU A 169 -8.90 5.20 -1.64
CA LEU A 169 -7.97 6.21 -2.14
C LEU A 169 -7.55 7.11 -0.96
N PRO A 170 -6.43 7.85 -1.07
CA PRO A 170 -6.02 8.83 -0.07
C PRO A 170 -7.13 9.84 0.30
N TYR A 171 -7.94 10.27 -0.68
CA TYR A 171 -9.03 11.21 -0.45
C TYR A 171 -10.30 10.59 0.17
N GLY A 172 -10.45 9.26 0.17
CA GLY A 172 -11.70 8.64 0.58
C GLY A 172 -11.95 7.25 0.01
N TYR A 173 -13.14 6.73 0.26
CA TYR A 173 -13.63 5.46 -0.28
C TYR A 173 -14.53 5.71 -1.49
N VAL A 174 -14.19 5.17 -2.65
CA VAL A 174 -15.09 5.14 -3.80
C VAL A 174 -16.05 3.96 -3.63
N THR A 175 -17.35 4.24 -3.66
CA THR A 175 -18.43 3.25 -3.65
C THR A 175 -19.28 3.39 -4.92
N ALA A 176 -20.33 2.57 -5.05
CA ALA A 176 -21.32 2.71 -6.12
C ALA A 176 -22.01 4.08 -6.15
N ASP A 177 -22.03 4.79 -5.01
CA ASP A 177 -22.66 6.10 -4.86
C ASP A 177 -21.63 7.26 -4.84
N GLY A 178 -20.43 7.02 -5.38
CA GLY A 178 -19.36 8.02 -5.53
C GLY A 178 -18.31 8.01 -4.43
N LEU A 179 -17.55 9.10 -4.29
CA LEU A 179 -16.50 9.24 -3.28
C LEU A 179 -17.10 9.58 -1.92
N LYS A 180 -16.71 8.84 -0.90
CA LYS A 180 -17.09 9.02 0.50
C LYS A 180 -15.86 9.36 1.32
N GLU A 181 -15.99 10.27 2.26
CA GLU A 181 -14.87 10.72 3.09
C GLU A 181 -14.53 9.65 4.15
N LYS A 182 -13.24 9.41 4.40
CA LYS A 182 -12.81 8.25 5.22
C LYS A 182 -13.38 8.26 6.63
N TYR A 183 -13.44 9.43 7.27
CA TYR A 183 -13.85 9.57 8.66
C TYR A 183 -15.34 9.28 8.92
N PHE A 184 -16.20 9.31 7.90
CA PHE A 184 -17.62 8.92 8.04
C PHE A 184 -17.85 7.43 7.87
N TYR A 185 -16.87 6.70 7.33
CA TYR A 185 -17.06 5.33 6.84
C TYR A 185 -16.19 4.29 7.55
N SER A 186 -15.35 4.69 8.52
CA SER A 186 -14.56 3.74 9.33
C SER A 186 -15.43 2.75 10.10
N ASP A 187 -16.62 3.15 10.54
CA ASP A 187 -17.46 2.32 11.43
C ASP A 187 -18.53 1.52 10.66
N VAL A 188 -18.75 1.82 9.38
CA VAL A 188 -19.86 1.25 8.57
C VAL A 188 -19.38 0.17 7.59
N ILE A 189 -18.09 0.14 7.25
CA ILE A 189 -17.58 -0.72 6.16
C ILE A 189 -17.03 -2.07 6.65
N PHE A 190 -16.58 -2.18 7.91
CA PHE A 190 -16.04 -3.44 8.45
C PHE A 190 -17.15 -4.39 8.95
N ASP A 191 -18.21 -4.51 8.16
CA ASP A 191 -19.19 -5.57 8.33
C ASP A 191 -18.60 -6.88 7.80
N GLU A 192 -18.90 -8.00 8.46
CA GLU A 192 -18.37 -9.32 8.12
C GLU A 192 -18.69 -9.66 6.64
N GLY A 193 -17.70 -10.17 5.89
CA GLY A 193 -17.90 -10.66 4.51
C GLY A 193 -17.19 -9.90 3.38
N PHE A 194 -16.23 -9.03 3.70
CA PHE A 194 -15.25 -8.54 2.73
C PHE A 194 -14.01 -9.43 2.70
N HIS A 195 -13.56 -9.72 1.48
CA HIS A 195 -12.29 -10.38 1.26
C HIS A 195 -11.13 -9.47 1.68
N LYS A 196 -9.96 -10.08 1.90
CA LYS A 196 -8.72 -9.35 2.07
C LYS A 196 -8.54 -8.37 0.90
N PRO A 197 -8.17 -7.09 1.14
CA PRO A 197 -8.05 -6.12 0.07
C PRO A 197 -6.98 -6.53 -0.95
N PHE A 198 -7.26 -6.27 -2.22
CA PHE A 198 -6.24 -6.20 -3.26
C PHE A 198 -5.48 -4.89 -3.09
N VAL A 199 -4.17 -4.99 -2.94
CA VAL A 199 -3.31 -3.83 -2.65
C VAL A 199 -2.49 -3.50 -3.88
N PHE A 200 -2.62 -2.28 -4.38
CA PHE A 200 -1.75 -1.73 -5.40
C PHE A 200 -0.94 -0.58 -4.82
N SER A 201 0.38 -0.73 -4.80
CA SER A 201 1.31 0.26 -4.27
C SER A 201 2.09 0.92 -5.39
N ILE A 202 2.17 2.25 -5.34
CA ILE A 202 3.01 3.05 -6.24
C ILE A 202 3.91 3.98 -5.44
N ILE A 203 5.03 4.37 -6.05
CA ILE A 203 5.85 5.46 -5.56
C ILE A 203 5.55 6.69 -6.42
N TYR A 204 5.06 7.75 -5.80
CA TYR A 204 4.79 9.03 -6.43
C TYR A 204 5.50 10.13 -5.67
N ARG A 205 6.39 10.87 -6.35
CA ARG A 205 7.23 11.92 -5.75
C ARG A 205 7.84 11.48 -4.41
N GLU A 206 8.50 10.32 -4.43
CA GLU A 206 9.19 9.69 -3.29
C GLU A 206 8.28 9.21 -2.15
N GLN A 207 6.95 9.28 -2.31
CA GLN A 207 5.98 8.82 -1.32
C GLN A 207 5.26 7.56 -1.78
N ALA A 208 5.12 6.60 -0.87
CA ALA A 208 4.36 5.39 -1.14
C ALA A 208 2.85 5.68 -1.03
N ILE A 209 2.13 5.41 -2.10
CA ILE A 209 0.67 5.52 -2.15
C ILE A 209 0.10 4.11 -2.33
N ASN A 210 -0.79 3.74 -1.42
CA ASN A 210 -1.54 2.49 -1.51
C ASN A 210 -2.96 2.78 -1.99
N ILE A 211 -3.40 2.01 -2.98
CA ILE A 211 -4.77 1.94 -3.44
C ILE A 211 -5.28 0.55 -3.06
N LEU A 212 -6.33 0.47 -2.26
CA LEU A 212 -6.83 -0.79 -1.74
C LEU A 212 -8.24 -1.05 -2.28
N LEU A 213 -8.42 -2.15 -3.00
CA LEU A 213 -9.74 -2.59 -3.46
C LEU A 213 -10.25 -3.70 -2.54
N TYR A 214 -11.40 -3.44 -1.92
CA TYR A 214 -12.09 -4.41 -1.10
C TYR A 214 -13.33 -4.88 -1.85
N LEU A 215 -13.50 -6.20 -1.95
CA LEU A 215 -14.65 -6.84 -2.58
C LEU A 215 -15.32 -7.76 -1.56
N ARG A 216 -16.66 -7.83 -1.57
CA ARG A 216 -17.37 -8.85 -0.80
C ARG A 216 -17.04 -10.25 -1.32
N ASP A 217 -17.05 -11.24 -0.45
CA ASP A 217 -16.80 -12.64 -0.83
C ASP A 217 -17.79 -13.15 -1.89
N SER A 218 -19.03 -12.63 -1.89
CA SER A 218 -20.03 -12.95 -2.91
C SER A 218 -19.73 -12.35 -4.29
N CYS A 219 -18.84 -11.36 -4.39
CA CYS A 219 -18.31 -10.88 -5.67
C CYS A 219 -17.25 -11.84 -6.24
N ILE A 220 -16.48 -12.49 -5.37
CA ILE A 220 -15.31 -13.32 -5.76
C ILE A 220 -15.72 -14.75 -6.09
N SER A 221 -16.65 -15.31 -5.31
CA SER A 221 -17.11 -16.70 -5.46
C SER A 221 -18.07 -16.91 -6.63
N GLY A 222 -18.48 -15.85 -7.34
CA GLY A 222 -19.53 -15.91 -8.36
C GLY A 222 -20.88 -16.37 -7.80
N GLY A 223 -21.02 -16.37 -6.47
CA GLY A 223 -22.18 -16.88 -5.77
C GLY A 223 -23.39 -15.98 -5.95
N THR A 224 -24.48 -16.57 -6.43
CA THR A 224 -25.83 -16.06 -6.19
C THR A 224 -26.05 -16.13 -4.68
N ASP A 225 -26.04 -14.99 -4.00
CA ASP A 225 -26.56 -14.91 -2.64
C ASP A 225 -28.02 -15.40 -2.70
N VAL A 226 -28.32 -16.45 -1.94
CA VAL A 226 -29.69 -16.96 -1.69
C VAL A 226 -30.29 -16.18 -0.55
#